data_AF-A0A1G2DZP5-F1
#
_entry.id   AF-A0A1G2DZP5-F1
#
_cell.length_a   1.000
_cell.length_b   1.000
_cell.length_c   1.000
_cell.angle_alpha   90.00
_cell.angle_beta   90.00
_cell.angle_gamma   90.00
#
_symmetry.space_group_name_H-M   'P 1'
#
loop_
_entity.id
_entity.type
_entity.pdbx_description
1 polymer ?
#
loop_
_entity_poly.entity_id
_entity_poly.type
_entity_poly.pdbx_seq_one_letter_code
_entity_poly.pdbx_strand_id
1 'polypeptide(L)'
;MNDILSKIKFFFKKPKTVIIVGQRRKKAKEMILRVLGQHFKVGQDVFVFETEEKDINKLSFYIKHSKMPILVEDEKIKAINETLKFGFDEKNDVFASDIKLNGGINFKVNYKGSFVPFWIASFAEMSLEDNKKQIYPILAAVCVGTVFGLNLVKIYQLLE
;
A
#
# COMPACT_ATOMS: atom_id res chain seq x y z
N MET A 1 -19.91 -18.46 -3.05
CA MET A 1 -20.29 -17.77 -1.79
C MET A 1 -21.31 -16.72 -2.16
N ASN A 2 -22.57 -16.81 -1.69
CA ASN A 2 -23.64 -15.91 -2.13
C ASN A 2 -23.29 -14.44 -1.79
N ASP A 3 -23.25 -13.56 -2.81
CA ASP A 3 -22.83 -12.15 -2.71
C ASP A 3 -23.65 -11.33 -1.70
N ILE A 4 -24.85 -11.80 -1.35
CA ILE A 4 -25.74 -11.16 -0.36
C ILE A 4 -25.25 -11.40 1.08
N LEU A 5 -24.87 -12.63 1.43
CA LEU A 5 -24.45 -12.98 2.80
C LEU A 5 -23.12 -12.31 3.17
N SER A 6 -22.20 -12.17 2.21
CA SER A 6 -20.94 -11.43 2.40
C SER A 6 -21.18 -9.95 2.68
N LYS A 7 -22.09 -9.30 1.93
CA LYS A 7 -22.46 -7.90 2.13
C LYS A 7 -23.14 -7.65 3.48
N ILE A 8 -24.03 -8.55 3.90
CA ILE A 8 -24.66 -8.48 5.24
C ILE A 8 -23.60 -8.57 6.33
N LYS A 9 -22.70 -9.55 6.26
CA LYS A 9 -21.61 -9.71 7.24
C LYS A 9 -20.67 -8.50 7.27
N PHE A 10 -20.38 -7.93 6.10
CA PHE A 10 -19.56 -6.72 5.97
C PHE A 10 -20.21 -5.53 6.66
N PHE A 11 -21.51 -5.32 6.41
CA PHE A 11 -22.29 -4.23 6.99
C PHE A 11 -22.25 -4.25 8.53
N PHE A 12 -22.43 -5.42 9.14
CA PHE A 12 -22.41 -5.56 10.60
C PHE A 12 -21.02 -5.43 11.20
N LYS A 13 -19.98 -5.98 10.55
CA LYS A 13 -18.61 -5.94 11.07
C LYS A 13 -17.91 -4.60 10.85
N LYS A 14 -18.33 -3.84 9.84
CA LYS A 14 -17.68 -2.60 9.37
C LYS A 14 -16.15 -2.75 9.31
N PRO A 15 -15.62 -3.69 8.52
CA PRO A 15 -14.18 -3.93 8.47
C PRO A 15 -13.44 -2.70 7.90
N LYS A 16 -12.11 -2.68 8.03
CA LYS A 16 -11.28 -1.67 7.37
C LYS A 16 -11.16 -2.03 5.89
N THR A 17 -11.06 -1.04 5.02
CA THR A 17 -11.05 -1.27 3.57
C THR A 17 -9.93 -0.48 2.92
N VAL A 18 -9.07 -1.17 2.18
CA VAL A 18 -8.04 -0.56 1.34
C VAL A 18 -8.45 -0.78 -0.12
N ILE A 19 -8.51 0.29 -0.89
CA ILE A 19 -8.81 0.28 -2.32
C ILE A 19 -7.58 0.80 -3.04
N ILE A 20 -7.10 0.03 -4.00
CA ILE A 20 -5.86 0.32 -4.71
C ILE A 20 -6.19 0.52 -6.18
N VAL A 21 -5.79 1.67 -6.68
CA VAL A 21 -5.94 2.07 -8.08
C VAL A 21 -4.57 2.42 -8.69
N GLY A 22 -4.56 2.79 -9.96
CA GLY A 22 -3.34 3.13 -10.68
C GLY A 22 -2.69 1.93 -11.40
N GLN A 23 -1.56 2.22 -12.04
CA GLN A 23 -0.89 1.25 -12.91
C GLN A 23 -0.26 0.10 -12.13
N ARG A 24 0.18 0.36 -10.91
CA ARG A 24 0.93 -0.59 -10.06
C ARG A 24 0.05 -1.32 -9.04
N ARG A 25 -1.28 -1.24 -9.18
CA ARG A 25 -2.27 -1.76 -8.21
C ARG A 25 -2.07 -3.21 -7.81
N LYS A 26 -1.70 -4.10 -8.74
CA LYS A 26 -1.45 -5.52 -8.47
C LYS A 26 -0.28 -5.72 -7.50
N LYS A 27 0.85 -5.09 -7.79
CA LYS A 27 2.06 -5.21 -6.97
C LYS A 27 1.90 -4.49 -5.62
N ALA A 28 1.24 -3.33 -5.61
CA ALA A 28 0.90 -2.64 -4.38
C ALA A 28 -0.02 -3.48 -3.48
N LYS A 29 -1.03 -4.16 -4.06
CA LYS A 29 -1.90 -5.09 -3.33
C LYS A 29 -1.11 -6.22 -2.70
N GLU A 30 -0.19 -6.83 -3.44
CA GLU A 30 0.68 -7.90 -2.91
C GLU A 30 1.46 -7.41 -1.69
N MET A 31 2.15 -6.27 -1.80
CA MET A 31 2.97 -5.72 -0.70
C MET A 31 2.12 -5.31 0.51
N ILE A 32 0.98 -4.66 0.27
CA ILE A 32 0.02 -4.30 1.33
C ILE A 32 -0.49 -5.56 2.04
N LEU A 33 -0.81 -6.63 1.30
CA LEU A 33 -1.26 -7.88 1.89
C LEU A 33 -0.17 -8.57 2.74
N ARG A 34 1.11 -8.48 2.36
CA ARG A 34 2.23 -8.96 3.19
C ARG A 34 2.28 -8.22 4.53
N VAL A 35 2.20 -6.89 4.48
CA VAL A 35 2.25 -6.04 5.68
C VAL A 35 1.04 -6.26 6.60
N LEU A 36 -0.16 -6.35 6.04
CA LEU A 36 -1.38 -6.47 6.83
C LEU A 36 -1.70 -7.90 7.25
N GLY A 37 -1.30 -8.90 6.46
CA GLY A 37 -1.72 -10.30 6.63
C GLY A 37 -1.22 -10.97 7.90
N GLN A 38 -0.11 -10.50 8.47
CA GLN A 38 0.39 -11.04 9.75
C GLN A 38 -0.30 -10.45 10.99
N HIS A 39 -0.98 -9.31 10.83
CA HIS A 39 -1.58 -8.57 11.95
C HIS A 39 -3.11 -8.54 11.92
N PHE A 40 -3.72 -8.78 10.76
CA PHE A 40 -5.15 -8.69 10.56
C PHE A 40 -5.67 -9.89 9.76
N LYS A 41 -6.88 -10.38 10.09
CA LYS A 41 -7.52 -11.43 9.30
C LYS A 41 -8.06 -10.84 8.00
N VAL A 42 -7.29 -10.97 6.92
CA VAL A 42 -7.70 -10.52 5.57
C VAL A 42 -8.99 -11.24 5.16
N GLY A 43 -9.95 -10.47 4.62
CA GLY A 43 -11.29 -10.94 4.28
C GLY A 43 -12.25 -11.03 5.47
N GLN A 44 -11.81 -10.62 6.66
CA GLN A 44 -12.68 -10.51 7.84
C GLN A 44 -12.54 -9.16 8.54
N ASP A 45 -11.33 -8.79 8.94
CA ASP A 45 -11.02 -7.54 9.66
C ASP A 45 -10.62 -6.41 8.71
N VAL A 46 -9.97 -6.81 7.60
CA VAL A 46 -9.47 -5.92 6.55
C VAL A 46 -9.80 -6.51 5.19
N PHE A 47 -10.30 -5.68 4.28
CA PHE A 47 -10.49 -6.01 2.88
C PHE A 47 -9.55 -5.15 2.02
N VAL A 48 -8.88 -5.79 1.07
CA VAL A 48 -7.97 -5.11 0.14
C VAL A 48 -8.44 -5.39 -1.28
N PHE A 49 -8.92 -4.35 -1.95
CA PHE A 49 -9.41 -4.41 -3.32
C PHE A 49 -8.42 -3.73 -4.26
N GLU A 50 -8.24 -4.32 -5.44
CA GLU A 50 -7.67 -3.61 -6.59
C GLU A 50 -8.77 -3.33 -7.59
N THR A 51 -8.75 -2.15 -8.20
CA THR A 51 -9.73 -1.77 -9.23
C THR A 51 -9.11 -0.74 -10.18
N GLU A 52 -9.73 -0.57 -11.34
CA GLU A 52 -9.45 0.60 -12.18
C GLU A 52 -10.16 1.82 -11.62
N GLU A 53 -9.64 3.01 -11.90
CA GLU A 53 -10.16 4.27 -11.38
C GLU A 53 -11.63 4.49 -11.78
N LYS A 54 -11.96 4.23 -13.06
CA LYS A 54 -13.33 4.28 -13.58
C LYS A 54 -14.31 3.34 -12.86
N ASP A 55 -13.79 2.32 -12.18
CA ASP A 55 -14.57 1.26 -11.54
C ASP A 55 -14.67 1.42 -10.02
N ILE A 56 -14.07 2.47 -9.42
CA ILE A 56 -14.15 2.72 -7.96
C ILE A 56 -15.60 2.76 -7.47
N ASN A 57 -16.53 3.33 -8.27
CA ASN A 57 -17.95 3.43 -7.91
C ASN A 57 -18.62 2.07 -7.68
N LYS A 58 -18.11 0.99 -8.30
CA LYS A 58 -18.58 -0.39 -8.06
C LYS A 58 -18.28 -0.87 -6.64
N LEU A 59 -17.33 -0.23 -5.95
CA LEU A 59 -16.95 -0.51 -4.57
C LEU A 59 -17.60 0.44 -3.54
N SER A 60 -18.52 1.32 -3.97
CA SER A 60 -19.20 2.30 -3.10
C SER A 60 -19.81 1.68 -1.84
N PHE A 61 -20.40 0.48 -1.96
CA PHE A 61 -20.91 -0.27 -0.82
C PHE A 61 -19.83 -0.53 0.25
N TYR A 62 -18.65 -1.00 -0.16
CA TYR A 62 -17.55 -1.34 0.74
C TYR A 62 -16.88 -0.09 1.34
N ILE A 63 -16.86 1.02 0.58
CA ILE A 63 -16.37 2.32 1.06
C ILE A 63 -17.30 2.85 2.14
N LYS A 64 -18.61 2.95 1.85
CA LYS A 64 -19.62 3.54 2.74
C LYS A 64 -19.76 2.80 4.07
N HIS A 65 -19.54 1.48 4.06
CA HIS A 65 -19.71 0.63 5.24
C HIS A 65 -18.37 0.19 5.84
N SER A 66 -17.26 0.80 5.44
CA SER A 66 -15.95 0.62 6.08
C SER A 66 -15.82 1.54 7.29
N LYS A 67 -15.19 1.05 8.37
CA LYS A 67 -14.79 1.94 9.48
C LYS A 67 -13.55 2.77 9.19
N MET A 68 -12.80 2.41 8.15
CA MET A 68 -11.54 3.04 7.74
C MET A 68 -11.31 2.76 6.25
N PRO A 69 -11.99 3.47 5.34
CA PRO A 69 -11.69 3.43 3.92
C PRO A 69 -10.35 4.14 3.67
N ILE A 70 -9.48 3.48 2.93
CA ILE A 70 -8.20 4.00 2.46
C ILE A 70 -8.16 3.82 0.95
N LEU A 71 -7.91 4.91 0.23
CA LEU A 71 -7.67 4.89 -1.20
C LEU A 71 -6.18 5.06 -1.46
N VAL A 72 -5.57 4.13 -2.19
CA VAL A 72 -4.16 4.15 -2.60
C VAL A 72 -4.11 4.50 -4.08
N GLU A 73 -3.50 5.64 -4.41
CA GLU A 73 -3.38 6.19 -5.77
C GLU A 73 -1.91 6.49 -6.05
N ASP A 74 -1.20 5.60 -6.77
CA ASP A 74 0.17 5.71 -7.32
C ASP A 74 1.29 6.36 -6.45
N GLU A 75 1.12 7.58 -5.95
CA GLU A 75 2.04 8.40 -5.13
C GLU A 75 1.40 9.00 -3.86
N LYS A 76 0.16 8.64 -3.52
CA LYS A 76 -0.49 9.08 -2.29
C LYS A 76 -1.50 8.06 -1.79
N ILE A 77 -1.77 8.12 -0.49
CA ILE A 77 -2.93 7.45 0.11
C ILE A 77 -3.86 8.49 0.74
N LYS A 78 -5.16 8.28 0.62
CA LYS A 78 -6.19 9.07 1.30
C LYS A 78 -6.90 8.17 2.31
N ALA A 79 -6.76 8.47 3.59
CA ALA A 79 -7.55 7.90 4.68
C ALA A 79 -8.59 8.93 5.14
N ILE A 80 -9.49 8.55 6.05
CA ILE A 80 -10.61 9.43 6.49
C ILE A 80 -10.12 10.82 6.92
N ASN A 81 -9.05 10.89 7.72
CA ASN A 81 -8.61 12.12 8.38
C ASN A 81 -7.26 12.64 7.87
N GLU A 82 -6.63 11.95 6.92
CA GLU A 82 -5.29 12.30 6.47
C GLU A 82 -5.04 11.86 5.03
N THR A 83 -4.15 12.59 4.35
CA THR A 83 -3.57 12.18 3.07
C THR A 83 -2.07 12.11 3.27
N LEU A 84 -1.48 10.94 3.04
CA LEU A 84 -0.03 10.77 3.05
C LEU A 84 0.47 10.70 1.61
N LYS A 85 1.50 11.48 1.30
CA LYS A 85 2.20 11.41 0.02
C LYS A 85 3.41 10.49 0.14
N PHE A 86 3.74 9.85 -0.97
CA PHE A 86 4.94 9.05 -1.07
C PHE A 86 5.59 9.10 -2.44
N GLY A 87 6.92 9.05 -2.46
CA GLY A 87 7.69 9.15 -3.70
C GLY A 87 9.18 9.31 -3.44
N PHE A 88 9.85 10.07 -4.30
CA PHE A 88 11.30 10.31 -4.22
C PHE A 88 11.67 11.69 -3.66
N ASP A 89 10.70 12.59 -3.53
CA ASP A 89 10.89 13.91 -2.92
C ASP A 89 10.87 13.78 -1.39
N GLU A 90 11.86 14.35 -0.71
CA GLU A 90 12.01 14.40 0.76
C GLU A 90 10.87 15.14 1.47
N LYS A 91 10.10 15.95 0.74
CA LYS A 91 8.89 16.63 1.25
C LYS A 91 7.70 15.69 1.42
N ASN A 92 7.76 14.47 0.90
CA ASN A 92 6.70 13.48 1.08
C ASN A 92 6.75 12.86 2.48
N ASP A 93 5.60 12.41 2.99
CA ASP A 93 5.52 11.77 4.31
C ASP A 93 6.36 10.50 4.40
N VAL A 94 6.36 9.71 3.32
CA VAL A 94 7.20 8.52 3.13
C VAL A 94 7.99 8.68 1.83
N PHE A 95 9.31 8.58 1.87
CA PHE A 95 10.11 8.77 0.64
C PHE A 95 11.28 7.82 0.51
N ALA A 96 11.62 7.50 -0.74
CA ALA A 96 12.81 6.73 -1.07
C ALA A 96 14.00 7.63 -1.39
N SER A 97 15.17 7.32 -0.83
CA SER A 97 16.44 8.01 -1.08
C SER A 97 17.60 7.03 -1.27
N ASP A 98 18.80 7.54 -1.56
CA ASP A 98 20.03 6.76 -1.74
C ASP A 98 19.91 5.58 -2.73
N ILE A 99 19.19 5.81 -3.84
CA ILE A 99 18.91 4.78 -4.84
C ILE A 99 20.17 4.42 -5.62
N LYS A 100 20.60 3.15 -5.55
CA LYS A 100 21.78 2.61 -6.25
C LYS A 100 21.43 1.34 -7.01
N LEU A 101 21.89 1.25 -8.26
CA LEU A 101 21.72 0.07 -9.11
C LEU A 101 23.01 -0.77 -9.12
N ASN A 102 23.00 -1.94 -8.49
CA ASN A 102 24.12 -2.89 -8.41
C ASN A 102 23.60 -4.34 -8.45
N GLY A 103 23.25 -4.85 -9.63
CA GLY A 103 22.60 -6.17 -9.78
C GLY A 103 21.19 -6.26 -9.14
N GLY A 104 20.67 -5.12 -8.71
CA GLY A 104 19.47 -4.92 -7.90
C GLY A 104 19.35 -3.43 -7.54
N ILE A 105 18.22 -3.03 -6.98
CA ILE A 105 17.97 -1.66 -6.54
C ILE A 105 18.10 -1.62 -5.02
N ASN A 106 19.15 -0.95 -4.53
CA ASN A 106 19.32 -0.62 -3.13
C ASN A 106 18.78 0.78 -2.88
N PHE A 107 17.99 0.99 -1.85
CA PHE A 107 17.46 2.31 -1.51
C PHE A 107 17.12 2.38 -0.02
N LYS A 108 16.91 3.58 0.51
CA LYS A 108 16.37 3.78 1.87
C LYS A 108 14.92 4.21 1.78
N VAL A 109 14.07 3.68 2.65
CA VAL A 109 12.73 4.22 2.89
C VAL A 109 12.76 5.04 4.17
N ASN A 110 12.29 6.27 4.07
CA ASN A 110 12.30 7.25 5.15
C ASN A 110 10.86 7.54 5.59
N TYR A 111 10.63 7.66 6.90
CA TYR A 111 9.35 8.06 7.49
C TYR A 111 9.60 8.74 8.84
N LYS A 112 9.10 9.98 9.01
CA LYS A 112 9.21 10.77 10.27
C LYS A 112 10.62 10.77 10.88
N GLY A 113 11.64 10.99 10.05
CA GLY A 113 13.06 11.05 10.48
C GLY A 113 13.73 9.70 10.74
N SER A 114 12.98 8.58 10.68
CA SER A 114 13.56 7.23 10.70
C SER A 114 13.76 6.70 9.28
N PHE A 115 14.73 5.81 9.09
CA PHE A 115 14.92 5.12 7.82
C PHE A 115 15.28 3.65 7.98
N VAL A 116 14.98 2.87 6.95
CA VAL A 116 15.39 1.45 6.81
C VAL A 116 15.89 1.20 5.37
N PRO A 117 16.93 0.38 5.18
CA PRO A 117 17.41 0.02 3.85
C PRO A 117 16.55 -1.08 3.23
N PHE A 118 16.29 -1.01 1.94
CA PHE A 118 15.60 -2.03 1.15
C PHE A 118 16.46 -2.47 -0.04
N TRP A 119 16.32 -3.73 -0.42
CA TRP A 119 16.87 -4.27 -1.66
C TRP A 119 15.77 -4.96 -2.47
N ILE A 120 15.68 -4.64 -3.76
CA ILE A 120 14.82 -5.37 -4.69
C ILE A 120 15.61 -5.82 -5.91
N ALA A 121 15.29 -7.01 -6.42
CA ALA A 121 15.86 -7.47 -7.68
C ALA A 121 15.51 -6.47 -8.80
N SER A 122 16.53 -6.07 -9.56
CA SER A 122 16.38 -5.20 -10.74
C SER A 122 16.37 -6.07 -11.99
N PHE A 123 15.62 -5.65 -13.00
CA PHE A 123 15.68 -6.26 -14.32
C PHE A 123 16.64 -5.44 -15.17
N ALA A 124 17.73 -6.08 -15.63
CA ALA A 124 18.83 -5.42 -16.33
C ALA A 124 18.39 -4.70 -17.62
N GLU A 125 17.26 -5.10 -18.20
CA GLU A 125 16.72 -4.54 -19.45
C GLU A 125 15.86 -3.28 -19.22
N MET A 126 15.51 -2.95 -17.98
CA MET A 126 14.64 -1.81 -17.67
C MET A 126 15.45 -0.50 -17.57
N SER A 127 14.86 0.61 -18.03
CA SER A 127 15.43 1.95 -17.81
C SER A 127 15.57 2.26 -16.31
N LEU A 128 16.41 3.24 -15.95
CA LEU A 128 16.54 3.70 -14.55
C LEU A 128 15.18 4.13 -13.99
N GLU A 129 14.39 4.86 -14.76
CA GLU A 129 13.07 5.34 -14.33
C GLU A 129 12.07 4.19 -14.18
N ASP A 130 12.11 3.19 -15.06
CA ASP A 130 11.26 2.01 -14.92
C ASP A 130 11.67 1.13 -13.73
N ASN A 131 12.97 1.05 -13.45
CA ASN A 131 13.49 0.40 -12.25
C ASN A 131 13.01 1.11 -10.98
N LYS A 132 13.10 2.45 -10.92
CA LYS A 132 12.58 3.23 -9.79
C LYS A 132 11.09 3.01 -9.56
N LYS A 133 10.29 2.84 -10.63
CA LYS A 133 8.84 2.57 -10.49
C LYS A 133 8.52 1.33 -9.66
N GLN A 134 9.47 0.39 -9.53
CA GLN A 134 9.32 -0.80 -8.68
C GLN A 134 9.33 -0.50 -7.17
N ILE A 135 9.76 0.70 -6.77
CA ILE A 135 9.82 1.14 -5.37
C ILE A 135 8.43 1.57 -4.86
N TYR A 136 7.57 2.15 -5.70
CA TYR A 136 6.26 2.67 -5.28
C TYR A 136 5.36 1.65 -4.57
N PRO A 137 5.24 0.36 -4.99
CA PRO A 137 4.49 -0.64 -4.24
C PRO A 137 4.95 -0.81 -2.78
N ILE A 138 6.26 -0.69 -2.52
CA ILE A 138 6.83 -0.75 -1.17
C ILE A 138 6.43 0.49 -0.39
N LEU A 139 6.59 1.68 -0.99
CA LEU A 139 6.19 2.94 -0.34
C LEU A 139 4.69 2.97 -0.01
N ALA A 140 3.83 2.50 -0.93
CA ALA A 140 2.40 2.36 -0.69
C ALA A 140 2.10 1.42 0.48
N ALA A 141 2.80 0.27 0.56
CA ALA A 141 2.65 -0.66 1.67
C ALA A 141 3.12 -0.06 3.00
N VAL A 142 4.18 0.76 2.99
CA VAL A 142 4.65 1.50 4.17
C VAL A 142 3.63 2.55 4.62
N CYS A 143 3.08 3.34 3.71
CA CYS A 143 2.01 4.29 4.03
C CYS A 143 0.78 3.59 4.61
N VAL A 144 0.34 2.48 4.01
CA VAL A 144 -0.80 1.72 4.54
C VAL A 144 -0.47 1.12 5.91
N GLY A 145 0.70 0.48 6.07
CA GLY A 145 1.13 -0.09 7.35
C GLY A 145 1.16 0.94 8.48
N THR A 146 1.65 2.16 8.20
CA THR A 146 1.70 3.25 9.17
C THR A 146 0.32 3.78 9.55
N VAL A 147 -0.61 3.92 8.60
CA VAL A 147 -2.03 4.24 8.89
C VAL A 147 -2.69 3.15 9.74
N PHE A 148 -2.25 1.90 9.62
CA PHE A 148 -2.68 0.79 10.47
C PHE A 148 -1.95 0.73 11.83
N GLY A 149 -1.07 1.69 12.11
CA GLY A 149 -0.36 1.81 13.40
C GLY A 149 0.92 0.99 13.49
N LEU A 150 1.42 0.42 12.39
CA LEU A 150 2.70 -0.28 12.38
C LEU A 150 3.85 0.74 12.24
N ASN A 151 4.95 0.52 12.96
CA ASN A 151 6.16 1.34 12.80
C ASN A 151 7.00 0.86 11.60
N LEU A 152 7.92 1.70 11.14
CA LEU A 152 8.73 1.45 9.94
C LEU A 152 9.56 0.16 10.04
N VAL A 153 10.16 -0.12 11.19
CA VAL A 153 10.97 -1.33 11.43
C VAL A 153 10.11 -2.58 11.32
N LYS A 154 8.90 -2.56 11.87
CA LYS A 154 7.99 -3.70 11.79
C LYS A 154 7.52 -3.94 10.35
N ILE A 155 7.24 -2.88 9.60
CA ILE A 155 6.85 -2.99 8.20
C ILE A 155 7.99 -3.57 7.36
N TYR A 156 9.22 -3.11 7.59
CA TYR A 156 10.42 -3.63 6.94
C TYR A 156 10.58 -5.15 7.13
N GLN A 157 10.47 -5.63 8.37
CA GLN A 157 10.54 -7.06 8.69
C GLN A 157 9.44 -7.92 8.04
N LEU A 158 8.35 -7.31 7.56
CA LEU A 158 7.26 -8.02 6.89
C LEU A 158 7.42 -8.06 5.37
N LEU A 159 8.30 -7.24 4.82
CA LEU A 159 8.53 -7.10 3.39
C LEU A 159 9.80 -7.81 2.91
N GLU A 160 10.78 -8.01 3.80
CA GLU A 160 12.01 -8.78 3.58
C GLU A 160 11.87 -10.27 3.93
#